data_AF-A0A352N3L2-F1
#
_entry.id   AF-A0A352N3L2-F1
#
_cell.length_a   1.000
_cell.length_b   1.000
_cell.length_c   1.000
_cell.angle_alpha   90.00
_cell.angle_beta   90.00
_cell.angle_gamma   90.00
#
_symmetry.space_group_name_H-M   'P 1'
#
loop_
_entity.id
_entity.type
_entity.pdbx_description
1 polymer ?
#
loop_
_entity_poly.entity_id
_entity_poly.type
_entity_poly.pdbx_seq_one_letter_code
_entity_poly.pdbx_strand_id
1 'polypeptide(L)'
;MQKNGFVGAELIKIRGRLSEATSHGEREAAGQKPAQTHATVTVPPPETVIDREWRKALEKRWDEFRILKRDFTGRLTENLASLPEEIRLAKEHAEQLQSALEKFAHLLDQMETIDDSAWNKDNFSTELAVAMRRIEHIRLEYLRVTSKLDALQRESYAAEGGESSSLIPEICSISWRQGFKIGLSFLMPVIITIILGSFIVAIAMLLALR
;
A
#
# COMPACT_ATOMS: atom_id res chain seq x y z
N MET A 1 18.87 -10.60 20.38
CA MET A 1 19.58 -9.42 20.92
C MET A 1 18.73 -8.78 22.00
N GLN A 2 19.00 -9.10 23.27
CA GLN A 2 18.34 -8.49 24.44
C GLN A 2 19.25 -7.39 25.01
N LYS A 3 18.84 -6.13 24.94
CA LYS A 3 19.58 -4.97 25.48
C LYS A 3 18.76 -4.08 26.42
N ASN A 4 17.75 -4.65 27.10
CA ASN A 4 16.88 -3.88 28.00
C ASN A 4 17.09 -4.19 29.50
N GLY A 5 18.05 -5.05 29.85
CA GLY A 5 18.30 -5.49 31.24
C GLY A 5 19.41 -4.74 31.99
N PHE A 6 20.25 -3.94 31.32
CA PHE A 6 21.49 -3.43 31.93
C PHE A 6 21.31 -2.16 32.75
N VAL A 7 20.27 -1.36 32.48
CA VAL A 7 20.07 -0.07 33.15
C VAL A 7 19.48 -0.23 34.56
N GLY A 8 18.66 -1.28 34.79
CA GLY A 8 18.03 -1.51 36.10
C GLY A 8 19.02 -1.95 37.19
N ALA A 9 20.03 -2.75 36.85
CA ALA A 9 20.96 -3.31 37.82
C ALA A 9 21.98 -2.28 38.36
N GLU A 10 22.39 -1.31 37.53
CA GLU A 10 23.31 -0.25 37.96
C GLU A 10 22.62 0.82 38.82
N LEU A 11 21.34 1.13 38.56
CA LEU A 11 20.57 2.06 39.40
C LEU A 11 20.38 1.55 40.83
N ILE A 12 20.27 0.24 41.03
CA ILE A 12 20.14 -0.35 42.37
C ILE A 12 21.45 -0.25 43.17
N LYS A 13 22.62 -0.39 42.52
CA LYS A 13 23.92 -0.26 43.19
C LYS A 13 24.21 1.17 43.64
N ILE A 14 23.82 2.16 42.83
CA ILE A 14 24.04 3.58 43.14
C ILE A 14 23.25 3.99 44.39
N ARG A 15 22.01 3.50 44.55
CA ARG A 15 21.18 3.76 45.74
C ARG A 15 21.80 3.17 47.02
N GLY A 16 22.40 1.98 46.92
CA GLY A 16 23.11 1.36 48.04
C GLY A 16 24.30 2.20 48.53
N ARG A 17 25.12 2.71 47.60
CA ARG A 17 26.31 3.50 47.94
C ARG A 17 26.00 4.87 48.54
N LEU A 18 24.88 5.49 48.17
CA LEU A 18 24.44 6.75 48.77
C LEU A 18 23.98 6.57 50.23
N SER A 19 23.33 5.45 50.54
CA SER A 19 22.92 5.12 51.91
C SER A 19 24.13 4.89 52.83
N GLU A 20 25.19 4.27 52.30
CA GLU A 20 26.41 3.97 53.04
C GLU A 20 27.19 5.25 53.38
N ALA A 21 27.33 6.17 52.42
CA ALA A 21 27.98 7.48 52.63
C ALA A 21 27.23 8.37 53.65
N THR A 22 25.89 8.28 53.68
CA THR A 22 25.08 9.05 54.64
C THR A 22 25.23 8.50 56.07
N SER A 23 25.29 7.18 56.23
CA SER A 23 25.53 6.55 57.55
C SER A 23 26.94 6.78 58.11
N HIS A 24 27.93 7.00 57.23
CA HIS A 24 29.31 7.26 57.63
C HIS A 24 29.53 8.72 58.07
N GLY A 25 28.78 9.66 57.50
CA GLY A 25 28.79 11.07 57.94
C GLY A 25 28.12 11.28 59.30
N GLU A 26 27.22 10.39 59.70
CA GLU A 26 26.47 10.49 60.97
C GLU A 26 27.27 10.00 62.20
N ARG A 27 28.37 9.25 62.00
CA ARG A 27 29.26 8.81 63.08
C ARG A 27 30.37 9.82 63.43
N GLU A 28 30.71 10.74 62.52
CA GLU A 28 31.72 11.78 62.77
C GLU A 28 31.16 13.06 63.41
N ALA A 29 29.83 13.19 63.53
CA ALA A 29 29.15 14.38 64.06
C ALA A 29 28.75 14.27 65.56
N ALA A 30 29.24 13.27 66.30
CA ALA A 30 29.00 13.10 67.73
C ALA A 30 30.13 13.71 68.58
N GLY A 31 30.35 15.03 68.43
CA GLY A 31 31.31 15.78 69.25
C GLY A 31 31.08 17.28 69.14
N GLN A 32 30.66 17.89 70.24
CA GLN A 32 30.52 19.34 70.50
C GLN A 32 29.25 20.07 69.98
N LYS A 33 28.41 20.49 70.94
CA LYS A 33 27.34 21.51 70.88
C LYS A 33 27.86 22.71 71.71
N PRO A 34 27.58 24.02 71.42
CA PRO A 34 26.22 24.56 71.53
C PRO A 34 25.73 25.63 70.54
N ALA A 35 24.41 25.55 70.33
CA ALA A 35 23.42 26.62 70.15
C ALA A 35 23.74 27.76 69.16
N GLN A 36 23.26 27.61 67.92
CA GLN A 36 22.65 28.70 67.18
C GLN A 36 21.41 28.20 66.43
N THR A 37 20.28 28.83 66.74
CA THR A 37 18.99 28.69 66.06
C THR A 37 19.12 29.31 64.67
N HIS A 38 19.55 28.54 63.68
CA HIS A 38 19.37 28.89 62.28
C HIS A 38 18.19 28.09 61.76
N ALA A 39 17.16 28.78 61.29
CA ALA A 39 16.10 28.18 60.52
C ALA A 39 16.75 27.44 59.35
N THR A 40 16.78 26.10 59.42
CA THR A 40 17.18 25.26 58.31
C THR A 40 16.15 25.46 57.22
N VAL A 41 16.39 26.44 56.34
CA VAL A 41 15.87 26.39 54.98
C VAL A 41 16.47 25.10 54.43
N THR A 42 15.66 24.05 54.36
CA THR A 42 16.00 22.79 53.71
C THR A 42 16.11 23.10 52.22
N VAL A 43 17.21 23.73 51.81
CA VAL A 43 17.58 23.87 50.41
C VAL A 43 17.79 22.44 49.93
N PRO A 44 17.00 21.92 48.98
CA PRO A 44 17.24 20.60 48.44
C PRO A 44 18.67 20.55 47.89
N PRO A 45 19.38 19.41 48.01
CA PRO A 45 20.77 19.29 47.59
C PRO A 45 20.97 19.85 46.17
N PRO A 46 22.11 20.50 45.88
CA PRO A 46 22.37 21.05 44.56
C PRO A 46 22.29 19.94 43.52
N GLU A 47 21.23 19.99 42.73
CA GLU A 47 20.98 19.02 41.66
C GLU A 47 22.15 19.07 40.68
N THR A 48 22.75 17.90 40.41
CA THR A 48 23.87 17.84 39.49
C THR A 48 23.40 18.21 38.08
N VAL A 49 24.27 18.86 37.30
CA VAL A 49 23.95 19.24 35.90
C VAL A 49 23.52 18.01 35.09
N ILE A 50 24.10 16.84 35.38
CA ILE A 50 23.76 15.57 34.73
C ILE A 50 22.32 15.13 35.04
N ASP A 51 21.88 15.23 36.29
CA ASP A 51 20.51 14.86 36.70
C ASP A 51 19.46 15.75 36.01
N ARG A 52 19.77 17.05 35.85
CA ARG A 52 18.90 17.99 35.16
C ARG A 52 18.79 17.68 33.67
N GLU A 53 19.91 17.43 33.00
CA GLU A 53 19.92 17.09 31.57
C GLU A 53 19.26 15.72 31.30
N TRP A 54 19.43 14.74 32.20
CA TRP A 54 18.71 13.46 32.15
C TRP A 54 17.18 13.65 32.29
N ARG A 55 16.72 14.46 33.25
CA ARG A 55 15.29 14.76 33.42
C ARG A 55 14.69 15.39 32.17
N LYS A 56 15.37 16.40 31.60
CA LYS A 56 14.93 17.04 30.34
C LYS A 56 14.88 16.06 29.18
N ALA A 57 15.88 15.17 29.06
CA ALA A 57 15.90 14.16 28.00
C ALA A 57 14.75 13.15 28.16
N LEU A 58 14.40 12.79 29.39
CA LEU A 58 13.27 11.91 29.68
C LEU A 58 11.93 12.59 29.40
N GLU A 59 11.78 13.86 29.78
CA GLU A 59 10.60 14.68 29.49
C GLU A 59 10.39 14.82 27.98
N LYS A 60 11.45 15.12 27.22
CA LYS A 60 11.40 15.18 25.76
C LYS A 60 10.93 13.85 25.13
N ARG A 61 11.49 12.72 25.58
CA ARG A 61 11.05 11.39 25.10
C ARG A 61 9.61 11.08 25.48
N TRP A 62 9.16 11.55 26.63
CA TRP A 62 7.78 11.38 27.07
C TRP A 62 6.83 12.18 26.18
N ASP A 63 7.19 13.41 25.82
CA ASP A 63 6.40 14.22 24.89
C ASP A 63 6.36 13.60 23.49
N GLU A 64 7.50 13.14 22.98
CA GLU A 64 7.58 12.38 21.73
C GLU A 64 6.66 11.16 21.75
N PHE A 65 6.68 10.37 22.84
CA PHE A 65 5.80 9.22 23.01
C PHE A 65 4.32 9.61 22.98
N ARG A 66 3.92 10.70 23.64
CA ARG A 66 2.51 11.14 23.68
C ARG A 66 2.03 11.61 22.31
N ILE A 67 2.88 12.33 21.57
CA ILE A 67 2.60 12.73 20.19
C ILE A 67 2.42 11.49 19.33
N LEU A 68 3.38 10.57 19.36
CA LEU A 68 3.34 9.34 18.57
C LEU A 68 2.09 8.53 18.88
N LYS A 69 1.78 8.33 20.17
CA LYS A 69 0.59 7.60 20.62
C LYS A 69 -0.69 8.25 20.08
N ARG A 70 -0.82 9.58 20.19
CA ARG A 70 -1.99 10.30 19.69
C ARG A 70 -2.12 10.16 18.18
N ASP A 71 -1.04 10.37 17.45
CA ASP A 71 -1.04 10.36 16.00
C ASP A 71 -1.35 8.95 15.46
N PHE A 72 -0.75 7.90 16.03
CA PHE A 72 -1.07 6.51 15.67
C PHE A 72 -2.49 6.11 16.09
N THR A 73 -2.99 6.58 17.24
CA THR A 73 -4.38 6.32 17.63
C THR A 73 -5.34 6.94 16.62
N GLY A 74 -5.07 8.17 16.17
CA GLY A 74 -5.85 8.83 15.11
C GLY A 74 -5.85 8.04 13.81
N ARG A 75 -4.66 7.68 13.30
CA ARG A 75 -4.51 6.89 12.08
C ARG A 75 -5.21 5.52 12.17
N LEU A 76 -5.04 4.81 13.28
CA LEU A 76 -5.69 3.52 13.49
C LEU A 76 -7.22 3.66 13.53
N THR A 77 -7.73 4.73 14.15
CA THR A 77 -9.17 5.00 14.21
C THR A 77 -9.73 5.30 12.82
N GLU A 78 -9.01 6.10 12.03
CA GLU A 78 -9.39 6.42 10.65
C GLU A 78 -9.42 5.17 9.75
N ASN A 79 -8.35 4.36 9.77
CA ASN A 79 -8.31 3.11 9.00
C ASN A 79 -9.38 2.11 9.47
N LEU A 80 -9.62 2.02 10.78
CA LEU A 80 -10.67 1.15 11.31
C LEU A 80 -12.07 1.61 10.84
N ALA A 81 -12.26 2.91 10.63
CA ALA A 81 -13.52 3.46 10.13
C ALA A 81 -13.69 3.29 8.61
N SER A 82 -12.62 3.21 7.82
CA SER A 82 -12.71 2.98 6.35
C SER A 82 -12.93 1.51 5.98
N LEU A 83 -12.37 0.58 6.75
CA LEU A 83 -12.42 -0.87 6.48
C LEU A 83 -13.83 -1.43 6.22
N PRO A 84 -14.89 -1.06 6.96
CA PRO A 84 -16.23 -1.59 6.71
C PRO A 84 -16.76 -1.27 5.31
N GLU A 85 -16.46 -0.08 4.78
CA GLU A 85 -16.91 0.31 3.44
C GLU A 85 -16.12 -0.42 2.36
N GLU A 86 -14.80 -0.57 2.54
CA GLU A 86 -13.96 -1.38 1.64
C GLU A 86 -14.42 -2.84 1.61
N ILE A 87 -14.75 -3.43 2.76
CA ILE A 87 -15.31 -4.78 2.86
C ILE A 87 -16.66 -4.86 2.13
N ARG A 88 -17.52 -3.84 2.27
CA ARG A 88 -18.83 -3.80 1.61
C ARG A 88 -18.66 -3.77 0.09
N LEU A 89 -17.79 -2.91 -0.43
CA LEU A 89 -17.48 -2.80 -1.85
C LEU A 89 -16.88 -4.11 -2.40
N ALA A 90 -15.95 -4.73 -1.69
CA ALA A 90 -15.36 -6.01 -2.08
C ALA A 90 -16.41 -7.13 -2.15
N LYS A 91 -17.36 -7.16 -1.20
CA LYS A 91 -18.47 -8.13 -1.22
C LYS A 91 -19.41 -7.90 -2.39
N GLU A 92 -19.81 -6.66 -2.63
CA GLU A 92 -20.67 -6.31 -3.76
C GLU A 92 -20.03 -6.71 -5.10
N HIS A 93 -18.74 -6.43 -5.27
CA HIS A 93 -18.00 -6.84 -6.46
C HIS A 93 -17.95 -8.37 -6.60
N ALA A 94 -17.71 -9.10 -5.51
CA ALA A 94 -17.72 -10.56 -5.52
C ALA A 94 -19.10 -11.13 -5.90
N GLU A 95 -20.19 -10.56 -5.40
CA GLU A 95 -21.56 -10.95 -5.75
C GLU A 95 -21.86 -10.73 -7.24
N GLN A 96 -21.40 -9.62 -7.80
CA GLN A 96 -21.57 -9.32 -9.22
C GLN A 96 -20.82 -10.32 -10.11
N LEU A 97 -19.56 -10.65 -9.75
CA LEU A 97 -18.76 -11.67 -10.41
C LEU A 97 -19.41 -13.05 -10.32
N GLN A 98 -19.94 -13.41 -9.15
CA GLN A 98 -20.65 -14.67 -8.94
C GLN A 98 -21.89 -14.76 -9.87
N SER A 99 -22.70 -13.70 -9.98
CA SER A 99 -23.84 -13.73 -10.90
C SER A 99 -23.42 -13.78 -12.38
N ALA A 100 -22.25 -13.25 -12.73
CA ALA A 100 -21.70 -13.37 -14.09
C ALA A 100 -21.26 -14.81 -14.37
N LEU A 101 -20.61 -15.48 -13.40
CA LEU A 101 -20.21 -16.88 -13.48
C LEU A 101 -21.44 -17.77 -13.73
N GLU A 102 -22.50 -17.60 -12.94
CA GLU A 102 -23.75 -18.36 -13.10
C GLU A 102 -24.39 -18.17 -14.48
N LYS A 103 -24.38 -16.93 -14.98
CA LYS A 103 -24.87 -16.63 -16.33
C LYS A 103 -24.03 -17.32 -17.40
N PHE A 104 -22.71 -17.30 -17.29
CA PHE A 104 -21.85 -18.00 -18.26
C PHE A 104 -22.05 -19.51 -18.23
N ALA A 105 -22.18 -20.10 -17.04
CA ALA A 105 -22.48 -21.53 -16.91
C ALA A 105 -23.80 -21.89 -17.58
N HIS A 106 -24.85 -21.09 -17.37
CA HIS A 106 -26.13 -21.28 -18.03
C HIS A 106 -26.07 -21.07 -19.55
N LEU A 107 -25.32 -20.09 -20.04
CA LEU A 107 -25.12 -19.90 -21.49
C LEU A 107 -24.36 -21.07 -22.13
N LEU A 108 -23.40 -21.66 -21.41
CA LEU A 108 -22.69 -22.86 -21.86
C LEU A 108 -23.63 -24.06 -21.94
N ASP A 109 -24.43 -24.31 -20.91
CA ASP A 109 -25.47 -25.35 -20.92
C ASP A 109 -26.47 -25.17 -22.08
N GLN A 110 -26.87 -23.92 -22.36
CA GLN A 110 -27.70 -23.62 -23.52
C GLN A 110 -27.04 -23.92 -24.86
N MET A 111 -25.71 -23.79 -24.95
CA MET A 111 -24.95 -24.12 -26.15
C MET A 111 -24.82 -25.65 -26.31
N GLU A 112 -24.55 -26.37 -25.22
CA GLU A 112 -24.39 -27.84 -25.20
C GLU A 112 -25.70 -28.58 -25.47
N THR A 113 -26.84 -27.99 -25.09
CA THR A 113 -28.18 -28.55 -25.38
C THR A 113 -28.63 -28.38 -26.84
N ILE A 114 -27.82 -27.75 -27.70
CA ILE A 114 -28.07 -27.73 -29.14
C ILE A 114 -27.57 -29.08 -29.70
N ASP A 115 -28.50 -30.02 -29.85
CA ASP A 115 -28.24 -31.33 -30.42
C ASP A 115 -28.61 -31.38 -31.90
N ASP A 116 -27.65 -31.79 -32.74
CA ASP A 116 -27.80 -31.96 -34.18
C ASP A 116 -28.06 -33.42 -34.58
N SER A 117 -28.03 -34.37 -33.64
CA SER A 117 -28.13 -35.81 -33.90
C SER A 117 -29.46 -36.25 -34.52
N ALA A 118 -30.54 -35.49 -34.26
CA ALA A 118 -31.88 -35.78 -34.76
C ALA A 118 -32.21 -35.11 -36.10
N TRP A 119 -31.27 -34.38 -36.70
CA TRP A 119 -31.52 -33.62 -37.93
C TRP A 119 -31.51 -34.53 -39.15
N ASN A 120 -32.52 -34.39 -40.01
CA ASN A 120 -32.69 -35.14 -41.25
C ASN A 120 -33.08 -34.20 -42.41
N LYS A 121 -33.10 -34.70 -43.65
CA LYS A 121 -33.35 -33.87 -44.83
C LYS A 121 -34.71 -33.15 -44.82
N ASP A 122 -35.70 -33.69 -44.11
CA ASP A 122 -37.06 -33.16 -44.09
C ASP A 122 -37.22 -32.01 -43.07
N ASN A 123 -36.41 -32.00 -41.99
CA ASN A 123 -36.47 -30.98 -40.93
C ASN A 123 -35.24 -30.04 -40.84
N PHE A 124 -34.16 -30.33 -41.60
CA PHE A 124 -32.88 -29.63 -41.48
C PHE A 124 -32.97 -28.11 -41.59
N SER A 125 -33.68 -27.59 -42.58
CA SER A 125 -33.81 -26.13 -42.81
C SER A 125 -34.46 -25.42 -41.61
N THR A 126 -35.49 -26.05 -41.04
CA THR A 126 -36.23 -25.50 -39.90
C THR A 126 -35.42 -25.58 -38.63
N GLU A 127 -34.83 -26.74 -38.31
CA GLU A 127 -34.01 -26.92 -37.11
C GLU A 127 -32.75 -26.06 -37.13
N LEU A 128 -32.09 -25.94 -38.30
CA LEU A 128 -30.93 -25.06 -38.46
C LEU A 128 -31.29 -23.59 -38.18
N ALA A 129 -32.44 -23.12 -38.65
CA ALA A 129 -32.88 -21.75 -38.38
C ALA A 129 -33.17 -21.52 -36.88
N VAL A 130 -33.72 -22.52 -36.19
CA VAL A 130 -33.95 -22.49 -34.74
C VAL A 130 -32.63 -22.48 -33.97
N ALA A 131 -31.70 -23.37 -34.31
CA ALA A 131 -30.37 -23.45 -33.71
C ALA A 131 -29.60 -22.14 -33.90
N MET A 132 -29.57 -21.59 -35.10
CA MET A 132 -28.93 -20.30 -35.40
C MET A 132 -29.53 -19.15 -34.57
N ARG A 133 -30.85 -19.11 -34.42
CA ARG A 133 -31.51 -18.11 -33.57
C ARG A 133 -31.11 -18.26 -32.11
N ARG A 134 -30.99 -19.50 -31.62
CA ARG A 134 -30.57 -19.79 -30.24
C ARG A 134 -29.11 -19.37 -30.00
N ILE A 135 -28.22 -19.66 -30.96
CA ILE A 135 -26.82 -19.22 -30.91
C ILE A 135 -26.72 -17.70 -30.89
N GLU A 136 -27.49 -16.99 -31.72
CA GLU A 136 -27.48 -15.53 -31.73
C GLU A 136 -27.97 -14.95 -30.40
N HIS A 137 -29.01 -15.54 -29.81
CA HIS A 137 -29.45 -15.16 -28.46
C HIS A 137 -28.33 -15.35 -27.42
N ILE A 138 -27.64 -16.50 -27.43
CA ILE A 138 -26.51 -16.78 -26.54
C ILE A 138 -25.40 -15.73 -26.72
N ARG A 139 -25.07 -15.39 -27.96
CA ARG A 139 -24.04 -14.39 -28.30
C ARG A 139 -24.40 -13.00 -27.75
N LEU A 140 -25.66 -12.58 -27.87
CA LEU A 140 -26.12 -11.28 -27.36
C LEU A 140 -26.07 -11.23 -25.83
N GLU A 141 -26.49 -12.29 -25.15
CA GLU A 141 -26.39 -12.37 -23.70
C GLU A 141 -24.94 -12.41 -23.22
N TYR A 142 -24.07 -13.17 -23.90
CA TYR A 142 -22.64 -13.16 -23.64
C TYR A 142 -22.07 -11.74 -23.70
N LEU A 143 -22.33 -11.00 -24.79
CA LEU A 143 -21.85 -9.63 -24.95
C LEU A 143 -22.40 -8.68 -23.87
N ARG A 144 -23.64 -8.90 -23.43
CA ARG A 144 -24.25 -8.14 -22.33
C ARG A 144 -23.54 -8.41 -21.00
N VAL A 145 -23.18 -9.66 -20.72
CA VAL A 145 -22.46 -10.00 -19.48
C VAL A 145 -21.04 -9.46 -19.53
N THR A 146 -20.32 -9.61 -20.65
CA THR A 146 -18.94 -9.10 -20.78
C THR A 146 -18.89 -7.58 -20.69
N SER A 147 -19.81 -6.86 -21.34
CA SER A 147 -19.86 -5.39 -21.23
C SER A 147 -20.14 -4.90 -19.81
N LYS A 148 -20.94 -5.65 -19.02
CA LYS A 148 -21.13 -5.36 -17.60
C LYS A 148 -19.84 -5.60 -16.81
N LEU A 149 -19.14 -6.71 -17.05
CA LEU A 149 -17.86 -7.00 -16.40
C LEU A 149 -16.79 -5.94 -16.72
N ASP A 150 -16.70 -5.50 -17.97
CA ASP A 150 -15.78 -4.43 -18.38
C ASP A 150 -16.09 -3.12 -17.64
N ALA A 151 -17.38 -2.80 -17.44
CA ALA A 151 -17.79 -1.63 -16.67
C ALA A 151 -17.40 -1.76 -15.19
N LEU A 152 -17.59 -2.93 -14.57
CA LEU A 152 -17.21 -3.20 -13.18
C LEU A 152 -15.69 -3.13 -12.97
N GLN A 153 -14.92 -3.66 -13.91
CA GLN A 153 -13.48 -3.58 -13.88
C GLN A 153 -13.00 -2.12 -14.00
N ARG A 154 -13.64 -1.32 -14.86
CA ARG A 154 -13.33 0.11 -14.99
C ARG A 154 -13.68 0.91 -13.74
N GLU A 155 -14.79 0.59 -13.08
CA GLU A 155 -15.19 1.21 -11.81
C GLU A 155 -14.21 0.85 -10.69
N SER A 156 -13.76 -0.40 -10.63
CA SER A 156 -12.73 -0.85 -9.69
C SER A 156 -11.42 -0.07 -9.88
N TYR A 157 -10.97 0.11 -11.13
CA TYR A 157 -9.78 0.92 -11.42
C TYR A 157 -9.96 2.41 -11.11
N ALA A 158 -11.19 2.95 -11.21
CA ALA A 158 -11.47 4.33 -10.85
C ALA A 158 -11.50 4.53 -9.32
N ALA A 159 -11.97 3.53 -8.57
CA ALA A 159 -11.98 3.52 -7.12
C ALA A 159 -10.58 3.33 -6.51
N GLU A 160 -9.71 2.55 -7.15
CA GLU A 160 -8.31 2.34 -6.74
C GLU A 160 -7.34 3.49 -7.12
N GLY A 161 -7.86 4.58 -7.72
CA GLY A 161 -7.09 5.79 -8.05
C GLY A 161 -6.54 6.57 -6.85
N GLY A 162 -6.70 6.08 -5.62
CA GLY A 162 -6.06 6.57 -4.41
C GLY A 162 -4.82 5.75 -4.06
N GLU A 163 -3.64 6.35 -4.22
CA GLU A 163 -2.36 5.96 -3.60
C GLU A 163 -2.08 4.44 -3.45
N SER A 164 -1.80 3.74 -4.54
CA SER A 164 -0.98 2.54 -4.46
C SER A 164 0.03 2.50 -5.60
N SER A 165 1.29 2.77 -5.22
CA SER A 165 2.47 2.58 -6.09
C SER A 165 2.62 1.11 -6.44
N SER A 166 1.91 0.68 -7.48
CA SER A 166 2.19 -0.54 -8.21
C SER A 166 2.66 -0.11 -9.60
N LEU A 167 3.87 -0.50 -10.01
CA LEU A 167 4.46 -0.13 -11.30
C LEU A 167 3.97 -1.04 -12.45
N ILE A 168 2.93 -1.83 -12.20
CA ILE A 168 2.37 -2.82 -13.12
C ILE A 168 1.04 -2.36 -13.78
N PRO A 169 0.15 -1.55 -13.16
CA PRO A 169 -1.10 -1.09 -13.79
C PRO A 169 -0.91 0.12 -14.71
N GLU A 170 0.24 0.82 -14.67
CA GLU A 170 0.48 2.00 -15.51
C GLU A 170 0.51 1.70 -17.01
N ILE A 171 0.74 0.44 -17.41
CA ILE A 171 0.79 0.07 -18.84
C ILE A 171 -0.62 0.11 -19.46
N CYS A 172 -1.67 -0.14 -18.67
CA CYS A 172 -3.06 -0.17 -19.13
C CYS A 172 -3.82 1.14 -18.90
N SER A 173 -3.27 2.09 -18.14
CA SER A 173 -3.84 3.45 -17.93
C SER A 173 -3.19 4.53 -18.80
N ILE A 174 -2.19 4.17 -19.62
CA ILE A 174 -1.52 5.09 -20.53
C ILE A 174 -2.51 5.57 -21.61
N SER A 175 -2.89 6.84 -21.51
CA SER A 175 -3.66 7.58 -22.51
C SER A 175 -3.04 7.39 -23.91
N TRP A 176 -3.86 7.26 -24.96
CA TRP A 176 -3.43 7.00 -26.36
C TRP A 176 -2.26 7.92 -26.80
N ARG A 177 -2.24 9.18 -26.34
CA ARG A 177 -1.15 10.14 -26.62
C ARG A 177 0.16 9.81 -25.93
N GLN A 178 0.12 9.23 -24.74
CA GLN A 178 1.27 8.86 -23.94
C GLN A 178 1.85 7.51 -24.38
N GLY A 179 0.99 6.59 -24.86
CA GLY A 179 1.40 5.35 -25.52
C GLY A 179 2.11 5.63 -26.85
N PHE A 180 1.63 6.63 -27.60
CA PHE A 180 2.32 7.09 -28.82
C PHE A 180 3.69 7.72 -28.53
N LYS A 181 3.85 8.47 -27.42
CA LYS A 181 5.16 9.01 -27.01
C LYS A 181 6.15 7.92 -26.58
N ILE A 182 5.70 6.91 -25.82
CA ILE A 182 6.54 5.77 -25.43
C ILE A 182 6.94 4.97 -26.68
N GLY A 183 5.98 4.67 -27.55
CA GLY A 183 6.24 3.94 -28.81
C GLY A 183 7.18 4.71 -29.73
N LEU A 184 7.00 6.04 -29.84
CA LEU A 184 7.90 6.90 -30.59
C LEU A 184 9.29 6.95 -29.97
N SER A 185 9.43 7.01 -28.64
CA SER A 185 10.73 6.99 -27.98
C SER A 185 11.51 5.70 -28.24
N PHE A 186 10.82 4.56 -28.36
CA PHE A 186 11.43 3.28 -28.70
C PHE A 186 11.78 3.16 -30.20
N LEU A 187 10.96 3.76 -31.08
CA LEU A 187 11.22 3.82 -32.52
C LEU A 187 12.24 4.89 -32.93
N MET A 188 12.45 5.94 -32.12
CA MET A 188 13.37 7.04 -32.39
C MET A 188 14.79 6.58 -32.78
N PRO A 189 15.46 5.67 -32.04
CA PRO A 189 16.77 5.19 -32.47
C PRO A 189 16.73 4.50 -33.84
N VAL A 190 15.68 3.74 -34.16
CA VAL A 190 15.51 3.10 -35.47
C VAL A 190 15.31 4.14 -36.57
N ILE A 191 14.46 5.14 -36.36
CA ILE A 191 14.20 6.22 -37.32
C ILE A 191 15.49 7.01 -37.60
N ILE A 192 16.26 7.33 -36.56
CA ILE A 192 17.55 8.03 -36.71
C ILE A 192 18.52 7.20 -37.54
N THR A 193 18.63 5.88 -37.28
CA THR A 193 19.52 5.02 -38.08
C THR A 193 19.12 4.95 -39.55
N ILE A 194 17.83 4.91 -39.87
CA ILE A 194 17.33 4.89 -41.25
C ILE A 194 17.63 6.23 -41.95
N ILE A 195 17.38 7.36 -41.29
CA ILE A 195 17.64 8.69 -41.87
C ILE A 195 19.14 8.87 -42.10
N LEU A 196 19.98 8.53 -41.13
CA LEU A 196 21.42 8.69 -41.25
C LEU A 196 22.00 7.76 -42.32
N GLY A 197 21.52 6.51 -42.38
CA GLY A 197 21.88 5.56 -43.43
C GLY A 197 21.47 6.06 -44.82
N SER A 198 20.23 6.54 -44.97
CA SER A 198 19.75 7.12 -46.23
C SER A 198 20.57 8.35 -46.65
N PHE A 199 20.99 9.18 -45.70
CA PHE A 199 21.78 10.37 -45.98
C PHE A 199 23.20 10.03 -46.43
N ILE A 200 23.83 9.03 -45.81
CA ILE A 200 25.15 8.51 -46.21
C ILE A 200 25.10 7.95 -47.64
N VAL A 201 24.07 7.16 -47.95
CA VAL A 201 23.87 6.60 -49.31
C VAL A 201 23.66 7.72 -50.33
N ALA A 202 22.84 8.72 -50.00
CA ALA A 202 22.60 9.86 -50.89
C ALA A 202 23.88 10.67 -51.17
N ILE A 203 24.70 10.92 -50.15
CA ILE A 203 26.00 11.60 -50.31
C ILE A 203 26.96 10.76 -51.14
N ALA A 204 27.06 9.46 -50.88
CA ALA A 204 27.90 8.55 -51.65
C ALA A 204 27.49 8.53 -53.13
N MET A 205 26.18 8.53 -53.41
CA MET A 205 25.66 8.58 -54.77
C MET A 205 25.97 9.91 -55.46
N LEU A 206 25.90 11.04 -54.74
CA LEU A 206 26.24 12.36 -55.28
C LEU A 206 27.74 12.51 -55.56
N LEU A 207 28.59 11.92 -54.72
CA LEU A 207 30.04 11.85 -54.95
C LEU A 207 30.42 10.90 -56.09
N ALA A 208 29.69 9.80 -56.27
CA ALA A 208 29.91 8.86 -57.37
C ALA A 208 29.41 9.38 -58.72
N LEU A 209 28.47 10.32 -58.73
CA LEU A 209 27.91 10.95 -59.93
C LEU A 209 28.69 12.20 -60.37
N ARG A 210 29.64 12.67 -59.55
CA ARG A 210 30.52 13.80 -59.84
C ARG A 210 31.89 13.32 -60.32
#